data_AF-A0A291BXL7-F1
#
_entry.id   AF-A0A291BXL7-F1
#
_cell.length_a   1.000
_cell.length_b   1.000
_cell.length_c   1.000
_cell.angle_alpha   90.00
_cell.angle_beta   90.00
_cell.angle_gamma   90.00
#
_symmetry.space_group_name_H-M   'P 1'
#
loop_
_entity.id
_entity.type
_entity.pdbx_description
1 polymer ?
#
loop_
_entity_poly.entity_id
_entity_poly.type
_entity_poly.pdbx_seq_one_letter_code
_entity_poly.pdbx_strand_id
1 'polypeptide(L)'
;MNTSKLIISTTNNNRGGFNMHLAETIQQKMATDQLHSLSDNELHSLLEQSSSSSLVIDPQDKHYTTGDLISDLITKDIVSRKQKRDLLKVLISDKYLFKNIDTPLSNDVFKRVFALRLIETLIKNDDQLIGFLLSDQIDLISVSLITYLNRETDYRGYLFSDNNAWLQTFTHTANVITTIIRHPQVSIDTKILLSEELLTKYATYPSHFLFGEEIATSKAITYLIKLYPHIEGRVHDYLSAWVPTIEFSTDDDVARYYNHQRFENAFVLSQKIINSN
;
A
#
# COMPACT_ATOMS: atom_id res chain seq x y z
N MET A 1 -54.46 -12.11 -4.09
CA MET A 1 -53.45 -12.67 -5.01
C MET A 1 -52.49 -11.52 -5.33
N ASN A 2 -51.21 -11.49 -5.00
CA ASN A 2 -50.26 -12.50 -4.55
C ASN A 2 -49.19 -11.76 -3.71
N THR A 3 -49.06 -12.11 -2.43
CA THR A 3 -48.06 -11.54 -1.52
C THR A 3 -46.86 -12.48 -1.45
N SER A 4 -45.83 -12.22 -2.24
CA SER A 4 -44.57 -12.97 -2.14
C SER A 4 -43.70 -12.35 -1.04
N LYS A 5 -43.82 -12.92 0.17
CA LYS A 5 -42.83 -12.75 1.25
C LYS A 5 -41.53 -13.42 0.80
N LEU A 6 -40.46 -12.64 0.63
CA LEU A 6 -39.12 -13.19 0.49
C LEU A 6 -38.65 -13.68 1.86
N ILE A 7 -38.52 -14.99 1.99
CA ILE A 7 -37.98 -15.67 3.17
C ILE A 7 -36.46 -15.53 3.10
N ILE A 8 -35.88 -14.70 3.98
CA ILE A 8 -34.43 -14.69 4.19
C ILE A 8 -34.10 -15.95 5.00
N SER A 9 -33.44 -16.92 4.35
CA SER A 9 -32.94 -18.12 5.01
C SER A 9 -31.68 -17.77 5.81
N THR A 10 -31.77 -17.85 7.13
CA THR A 10 -30.61 -17.74 8.03
C THR A 10 -29.92 -19.10 8.11
N THR A 11 -28.81 -19.26 7.39
CA THR A 11 -27.87 -20.35 7.66
C THR A 11 -26.77 -19.83 8.59
N ASN A 12 -26.85 -20.31 9.83
CA ASN A 12 -25.89 -20.09 10.91
C ASN A 12 -24.49 -20.61 10.51
N ASN A 13 -23.51 -19.71 10.44
CA ASN A 13 -22.10 -20.06 10.53
C ASN A 13 -21.45 -19.27 11.69
N ASN A 14 -21.45 -19.91 12.85
CA ASN A 14 -21.33 -19.30 14.18
C ASN A 14 -19.89 -18.94 14.63
N ARG A 15 -19.06 -18.45 13.70
CA ARG A 15 -17.78 -17.78 14.03
C ARG A 15 -17.56 -16.45 13.30
N GLY A 16 -18.44 -16.06 12.37
CA GLY A 16 -18.35 -14.79 11.62
C GLY A 16 -19.33 -13.69 12.06
N GLY A 17 -20.37 -14.01 12.83
CA GLY A 17 -21.51 -13.10 13.08
C GLY A 17 -21.26 -11.96 14.07
N PHE A 18 -20.33 -12.10 15.02
CA PHE A 18 -20.09 -11.06 16.04
C PHE A 18 -19.20 -9.91 15.53
N ASN A 19 -18.35 -10.20 14.53
CA ASN A 19 -17.29 -9.31 14.08
C ASN A 19 -17.71 -8.41 12.91
N MET A 20 -18.47 -8.92 11.94
CA MET A 20 -19.04 -8.12 10.83
C MET A 20 -19.91 -6.96 11.35
N HIS A 21 -20.61 -7.20 12.46
CA HIS A 21 -21.45 -6.19 13.09
C HIS A 21 -20.66 -4.97 13.60
N LEU A 22 -19.38 -5.13 14.00
CA LEU A 22 -18.58 -4.02 14.51
C LEU A 22 -18.26 -3.00 13.40
N ALA A 23 -17.74 -3.47 12.26
CA ALA A 23 -17.34 -2.60 11.17
C ALA A 23 -18.54 -1.84 10.58
N GLU A 24 -19.68 -2.53 10.39
CA GLU A 24 -20.94 -1.92 9.98
C GLU A 24 -21.47 -0.91 11.01
N THR A 25 -21.40 -1.25 12.31
CA THR A 25 -21.83 -0.34 13.39
C THR A 25 -20.97 0.93 13.41
N ILE A 26 -19.66 0.79 13.26
CA ILE A 26 -18.73 1.92 13.21
C ILE A 26 -19.02 2.77 11.97
N GLN A 27 -19.20 2.16 10.80
CA GLN A 27 -19.56 2.88 9.57
C GLN A 27 -20.87 3.67 9.75
N GLN A 28 -21.92 3.06 10.33
CA GLN A 28 -23.18 3.75 10.59
C GLN A 28 -23.03 4.92 11.57
N LYS A 29 -22.27 4.74 12.66
CA LYS A 29 -21.99 5.83 13.61
C LYS A 29 -21.19 6.96 12.96
N MET A 30 -20.26 6.64 12.03
CA MET A 30 -19.54 7.65 11.26
C MET A 30 -20.47 8.40 10.28
N ALA A 31 -21.38 7.70 9.61
CA ALA A 31 -22.32 8.30 8.67
C ALA A 31 -23.35 9.23 9.35
N THR A 32 -23.62 9.00 10.64
CA THR A 32 -24.55 9.80 11.46
C THR A 32 -23.84 10.82 12.37
N ASP A 33 -22.52 11.00 12.23
CA ASP A 33 -21.69 11.88 13.05
C ASP A 33 -21.77 11.60 14.58
N GLN A 34 -21.98 10.32 14.93
CA GLN A 34 -22.09 9.84 16.31
C GLN A 34 -20.82 9.17 16.84
N LEU A 35 -19.77 9.05 16.01
CA LEU A 35 -18.51 8.42 16.39
C LEU A 35 -17.43 9.47 16.64
N HIS A 36 -17.10 9.70 17.91
CA HIS A 36 -16.08 10.68 18.30
C HIS A 36 -14.75 10.07 18.75
N SER A 37 -14.75 8.78 19.10
CA SER A 37 -13.53 8.05 19.49
C SER A 37 -13.73 6.55 19.31
N LEU A 38 -12.61 5.83 19.27
CA LEU A 38 -12.58 4.37 19.20
C LEU A 38 -11.73 3.81 20.33
N SER A 39 -12.16 2.71 20.96
CA SER A 39 -11.34 2.02 21.96
C SER A 39 -10.22 1.21 21.31
N ASP A 40 -9.15 0.94 22.06
CA ASP A 40 -8.02 0.11 21.58
C ASP A 40 -8.48 -1.30 21.16
N ASN A 41 -9.47 -1.86 21.86
CA ASN A 41 -10.04 -3.17 21.55
C ASN A 41 -10.84 -3.16 20.24
N GLU A 42 -11.62 -2.10 19.98
CA GLU A 42 -12.36 -1.97 18.72
C GLU A 42 -11.40 -1.78 17.55
N LEU A 43 -10.36 -0.93 17.70
CA LEU A 43 -9.34 -0.75 16.67
C LEU A 43 -8.59 -2.05 16.38
N HIS A 44 -8.20 -2.79 17.41
CA HIS A 44 -7.55 -4.09 17.26
C HIS A 44 -8.46 -5.09 16.54
N SER A 45 -9.74 -5.13 16.91
CA SER A 45 -10.73 -6.02 16.29
C SER A 45 -10.94 -5.71 14.81
N LEU A 46 -11.00 -4.42 14.44
CA LEU A 46 -11.04 -3.99 13.03
C LEU A 46 -9.78 -4.43 12.26
N LEU A 47 -8.61 -4.31 12.88
CA LEU A 47 -7.33 -4.68 12.27
C LEU A 47 -7.17 -6.19 12.05
N GLU A 48 -7.73 -7.02 12.93
CA GLU A 48 -7.76 -8.48 12.73
C GLU A 48 -8.71 -8.85 11.58
N GLN A 49 -9.89 -8.23 11.53
CA GLN A 49 -10.88 -8.47 10.48
C GLN A 49 -10.33 -8.16 9.09
N SER A 50 -9.69 -7.00 8.93
CA SER A 50 -9.14 -6.56 7.63
C SER A 50 -8.07 -7.50 7.06
N SER A 51 -7.46 -8.33 7.90
CA SER A 51 -6.38 -9.23 7.52
C SER A 51 -6.85 -10.61 7.01
N SER A 52 -8.16 -10.89 7.07
CA SER A 52 -8.74 -12.22 6.85
C SER A 52 -9.37 -12.45 5.46
N SER A 53 -9.58 -11.37 4.71
CA SER A 53 -9.97 -11.26 3.30
C SER A 53 -10.45 -9.82 3.14
N SER A 54 -10.43 -9.27 1.94
CA SER A 54 -11.02 -7.96 1.64
C SER A 54 -12.53 -8.00 1.92
N LEU A 55 -12.90 -7.91 3.19
CA LEU A 55 -14.27 -7.81 3.66
C LEU A 55 -14.79 -6.47 3.15
N VAL A 56 -15.57 -6.55 2.09
CA VAL A 56 -16.43 -5.47 1.63
C VAL A 56 -17.42 -5.18 2.76
N ILE A 57 -17.35 -3.99 3.36
CA ILE A 57 -18.23 -3.60 4.46
C ILE A 57 -19.51 -2.93 3.94
N ASP A 58 -19.47 -2.35 2.74
CA ASP A 58 -20.63 -1.66 2.18
C ASP A 58 -21.37 -2.54 1.15
N PRO A 59 -22.64 -2.92 1.39
CA PRO A 59 -23.45 -3.67 0.42
C PRO A 59 -23.72 -2.91 -0.89
N GLN A 60 -23.62 -1.58 -0.87
CA GLN A 60 -23.84 -0.68 -2.01
C GLN A 60 -22.53 -0.30 -2.72
N ASP A 61 -21.40 -0.26 -1.99
CA ASP A 61 -20.06 -0.12 -2.55
C ASP A 61 -19.22 -1.38 -2.34
N LYS A 62 -19.21 -2.23 -3.37
CA LYS A 62 -18.46 -3.50 -3.39
C LYS A 62 -16.94 -3.34 -3.26
N HIS A 63 -16.43 -2.11 -3.22
CA HIS A 63 -15.02 -1.80 -3.12
C HIS A 63 -14.62 -1.19 -1.77
N TYR A 64 -15.57 -0.83 -0.90
CA TYR A 64 -15.26 -0.28 0.43
C TYR A 64 -14.94 -1.39 1.44
N THR A 65 -13.68 -1.48 1.85
CA THR A 65 -13.16 -2.53 2.73
C THR A 65 -12.91 -2.06 4.17
N THR A 66 -12.62 -2.99 5.08
CA THR A 66 -12.17 -2.66 6.44
C THR A 66 -10.92 -1.79 6.47
N GLY A 67 -10.06 -1.86 5.46
CA GLY A 67 -8.92 -0.95 5.35
C GLY A 67 -9.28 0.47 4.98
N ASP A 68 -10.32 0.64 4.17
CA ASP A 68 -10.84 1.96 3.84
C ASP A 68 -11.51 2.59 5.06
N LEU A 69 -12.27 1.80 5.83
CA LEU A 69 -12.82 2.23 7.13
C LEU A 69 -11.73 2.65 8.12
N ILE A 70 -10.67 1.86 8.28
CA ILE A 70 -9.56 2.24 9.16
C ILE A 70 -8.87 3.51 8.66
N SER A 71 -8.72 3.67 7.34
CA SER A 71 -8.14 4.88 6.76
C SER A 71 -9.01 6.12 7.03
N ASP A 72 -10.33 5.99 6.92
CA ASP A 72 -11.28 7.06 7.26
C ASP A 72 -11.22 7.41 8.75
N LEU A 73 -11.13 6.41 9.63
CA LEU A 73 -10.99 6.62 11.08
C LEU A 73 -9.70 7.36 11.44
N ILE A 74 -8.59 7.07 10.73
CA ILE A 74 -7.31 7.77 10.91
C ILE A 74 -7.41 9.22 10.42
N THR A 75 -7.95 9.43 9.22
CA THR A 75 -7.99 10.75 8.57
C THR A 75 -9.01 11.70 9.19
N LYS A 76 -10.11 11.18 9.76
CA LYS A 76 -11.12 11.96 10.51
C LYS A 76 -10.76 12.15 11.98
N ASP A 77 -9.55 11.80 12.40
CA ASP A 77 -9.06 11.95 13.79
C ASP A 77 -9.89 11.25 14.87
N ILE A 78 -10.63 10.20 14.50
CA ILE A 78 -11.36 9.34 15.45
C ILE A 78 -10.38 8.44 16.20
N VAL A 79 -9.29 8.04 15.55
CA VAL A 79 -8.17 7.34 16.18
C VAL A 79 -7.23 8.36 16.82
N SER A 80 -6.90 8.17 18.10
CA SER A 80 -5.98 9.08 18.81
C SER A 80 -4.54 8.97 18.29
N ARG A 81 -3.72 10.02 18.53
CA ARG A 81 -2.29 10.02 18.20
C ARG A 81 -1.53 8.82 18.79
N LYS A 82 -1.86 8.42 20.02
CA LYS A 82 -1.25 7.24 20.67
C LYS A 82 -1.62 5.97 19.91
N GLN A 83 -2.89 5.79 19.58
CA GLN A 83 -3.37 4.63 18.82
C GLN A 83 -2.75 4.56 17.43
N LYS A 84 -2.59 5.70 16.72
CA LYS A 84 -1.89 5.75 15.42
C LYS A 84 -0.44 5.25 15.54
N ARG A 85 0.28 5.68 16.59
CA ARG A 85 1.65 5.22 16.86
C ARG A 85 1.73 3.74 17.21
N ASP A 86 0.79 3.22 18.00
CA ASP A 86 0.77 1.81 18.36
C ASP A 86 0.33 0.93 17.18
N LEU A 87 -0.61 1.42 16.37
CA LEU A 87 -0.99 0.82 15.10
C LEU A 87 0.22 0.69 14.17
N LEU A 88 1.02 1.76 14.01
CA LEU A 88 2.24 1.70 13.20
C LEU A 88 3.15 0.54 13.61
N LYS A 89 3.42 0.37 14.91
CA LYS A 89 4.26 -0.73 15.43
C LYS A 89 3.74 -2.11 15.05
N VAL A 90 2.42 -2.28 15.06
CA VAL A 90 1.78 -3.52 14.63
C VAL A 90 1.93 -3.72 13.13
N LEU A 91 1.73 -2.67 12.32
CA LEU A 91 1.79 -2.75 10.85
C LEU A 91 3.17 -3.15 10.33
N ILE A 92 4.25 -2.62 10.91
CA ILE A 92 5.63 -2.93 10.50
C ILE A 92 6.18 -4.25 11.08
N SER A 93 5.35 -5.08 11.71
CA SER A 93 5.79 -6.32 12.36
C SER A 93 5.66 -7.56 11.45
N ASP A 94 6.19 -8.69 11.91
CA ASP A 94 6.01 -10.02 11.30
C ASP A 94 4.54 -10.49 11.27
N LYS A 95 3.65 -9.81 11.98
CA LYS A 95 2.22 -10.08 11.93
C LYS A 95 1.54 -9.48 10.69
N TYR A 96 2.12 -8.42 10.12
CA TYR A 96 1.56 -7.65 9.01
C TYR A 96 2.57 -7.47 7.88
N LEU A 97 3.37 -6.40 7.84
CA LEU A 97 4.25 -6.07 6.72
C LEU A 97 5.21 -7.21 6.33
N PHE A 98 5.66 -8.01 7.31
CA PHE A 98 6.56 -9.15 7.06
C PHE A 98 5.88 -10.51 7.19
N LYS A 99 4.53 -10.55 7.22
CA LYS A 99 3.78 -11.80 7.39
C LYS A 99 4.10 -12.78 6.28
N ASN A 100 4.73 -13.90 6.66
CA ASN A 100 5.09 -15.00 5.76
C ASN A 100 5.71 -14.48 4.45
N ILE A 101 6.54 -13.44 4.54
CA ILE A 101 7.08 -12.72 3.38
C ILE A 101 8.00 -13.59 2.51
N ASP A 102 8.66 -14.57 3.13
CA ASP A 102 9.54 -15.51 2.44
C ASP A 102 8.76 -16.72 1.86
N THR A 103 7.44 -16.76 1.99
CA THR A 103 6.57 -17.80 1.41
C THR A 103 5.98 -17.30 0.10
N PRO A 104 6.42 -17.82 -1.06
CA PRO A 104 5.95 -17.37 -2.36
C PRO A 104 4.45 -17.60 -2.54
N LEU A 105 3.78 -16.66 -3.21
CA LEU A 105 2.39 -16.77 -3.64
C LEU A 105 1.36 -17.01 -2.51
N SER A 106 1.74 -16.75 -1.25
CA SER A 106 0.83 -16.88 -0.11
C SER A 106 -0.28 -15.81 -0.14
N ASN A 107 -1.48 -16.15 0.33
CA ASN A 107 -2.55 -15.19 0.59
C ASN A 107 -2.21 -14.22 1.75
N ASP A 108 -1.09 -14.41 2.45
CA ASP A 108 -0.59 -13.41 3.40
C ASP A 108 -0.14 -12.11 2.72
N VAL A 109 0.06 -12.09 1.40
CA VAL A 109 0.32 -10.86 0.63
C VAL A 109 -0.76 -9.80 0.86
N PHE A 110 -2.02 -10.21 1.10
CA PHE A 110 -3.10 -9.29 1.45
C PHE A 110 -2.79 -8.50 2.73
N LYS A 111 -2.20 -9.15 3.75
CA LYS A 111 -1.81 -8.46 5.00
C LYS A 111 -0.68 -7.47 4.78
N ARG A 112 0.25 -7.80 3.89
CA ARG A 112 1.40 -6.95 3.57
C ARG A 112 0.97 -5.72 2.76
N VAL A 113 0.16 -5.91 1.72
CA VAL A 113 -0.48 -4.82 0.95
C VAL A 113 -1.31 -3.93 1.87
N PHE A 114 -2.11 -4.54 2.74
CA PHE A 114 -2.90 -3.81 3.73
C PHE A 114 -2.01 -2.97 4.67
N ALA A 115 -0.87 -3.53 5.11
CA ALA A 115 0.10 -2.80 5.92
C ALA A 115 0.68 -1.60 5.18
N LEU A 116 1.12 -1.78 3.93
CA LEU A 116 1.65 -0.69 3.10
C LEU A 116 0.64 0.45 2.96
N ARG A 117 -0.63 0.14 2.68
CA ARG A 117 -1.71 1.13 2.56
C ARG A 117 -1.93 1.91 3.85
N LEU A 118 -2.01 1.24 4.99
CA LEU A 118 -2.22 1.92 6.27
C LEU A 118 -0.99 2.72 6.72
N ILE A 119 0.23 2.23 6.45
CA ILE A 119 1.46 2.99 6.69
C ILE A 119 1.44 4.28 5.84
N GLU A 120 1.07 4.19 4.56
CA GLU A 120 0.91 5.36 3.69
C GLU A 120 -0.11 6.36 4.27
N THR A 121 -1.28 5.89 4.71
CA THR A 121 -2.30 6.72 5.35
C THR A 121 -1.78 7.40 6.62
N LEU A 122 -1.04 6.67 7.45
CA LEU A 122 -0.45 7.23 8.68
C LEU A 122 0.56 8.33 8.38
N ILE A 123 1.45 8.14 7.39
CA ILE A 123 2.44 9.16 7.00
C ILE A 123 1.75 10.40 6.43
N LYS A 124 0.74 10.22 5.56
CA LYS A 124 -0.04 11.35 5.01
C LYS A 124 -0.75 12.14 6.09
N ASN A 125 -1.33 11.44 7.06
CA ASN A 125 -2.05 12.08 8.14
C ASN A 125 -1.09 12.79 9.13
N ASP A 126 0.11 12.26 9.31
CA ASP A 126 1.16 12.89 10.11
C ASP A 126 1.57 14.26 9.55
N ASP A 127 1.79 14.31 8.24
CA ASP A 127 2.13 15.52 7.48
C ASP A 127 1.03 16.59 7.58
N GLN A 128 -0.24 16.18 7.68
CA GLN A 128 -1.39 17.09 7.78
C GLN A 128 -1.64 17.67 9.19
N LEU A 129 -1.31 16.94 10.26
CA LEU A 129 -1.77 17.24 11.63
C LEU A 129 -0.72 17.86 12.56
N ILE A 130 0.36 18.41 12.01
CA ILE A 130 1.51 18.95 12.78
C ILE A 130 2.15 17.82 13.62
N GLY A 131 2.43 16.67 13.00
CA GLY A 131 3.31 15.61 13.54
C GLY A 131 2.82 14.89 14.81
N PHE A 132 2.37 13.64 14.66
CA PHE A 132 2.15 12.67 15.74
C PHE A 132 3.20 11.55 15.80
N LEU A 133 3.89 11.26 14.70
CA LEU A 133 4.98 10.32 14.58
C LEU A 133 6.24 10.92 15.19
N LEU A 134 6.96 10.08 15.93
CA LEU A 134 8.25 10.43 16.50
C LEU A 134 9.36 10.15 15.48
N SER A 135 10.51 10.83 15.61
CA SER A 135 11.64 10.68 14.67
C SER A 135 12.11 9.23 14.56
N ASP A 136 12.19 8.51 15.68
CA ASP A 136 12.56 7.08 15.73
C ASP A 136 11.54 6.21 14.99
N GLN A 137 10.27 6.59 14.98
CA GLN A 137 9.23 5.89 14.23
C GLN A 137 9.32 6.15 12.72
N ILE A 138 9.69 7.37 12.30
CA ILE A 138 9.96 7.69 10.89
C ILE A 138 11.17 6.91 10.36
N ASP A 139 12.24 6.84 11.15
CA ASP A 139 13.42 6.05 10.83
C ASP A 139 13.05 4.56 10.73
N LEU A 140 12.26 4.07 11.67
CA LEU A 140 11.79 2.69 11.68
C LEU A 140 10.90 2.34 10.48
N ILE A 141 10.04 3.26 10.03
CA ILE A 141 9.30 3.11 8.77
C ILE A 141 10.26 2.95 7.61
N SER A 142 11.26 3.83 7.51
CA SER A 142 12.22 3.84 6.40
C SER A 142 13.02 2.53 6.34
N VAL A 143 13.55 2.07 7.48
CA VAL A 143 14.25 0.77 7.59
C VAL A 143 13.33 -0.39 7.25
N SER A 144 12.07 -0.35 7.69
CA SER A 144 11.09 -1.41 7.41
C SER A 144 10.74 -1.49 5.93
N LEU A 145 10.59 -0.34 5.24
CA LEU A 145 10.31 -0.31 3.81
C LEU A 145 11.49 -0.78 2.96
N ILE A 146 12.73 -0.41 3.33
CA ILE A 146 13.94 -0.94 2.67
C ILE A 146 14.03 -2.46 2.86
N THR A 147 13.78 -2.93 4.09
CA THR A 147 13.76 -4.36 4.40
C THR A 147 12.67 -5.10 3.61
N TYR A 148 11.49 -4.51 3.50
CA TYR A 148 10.37 -5.05 2.73
C TYR A 148 10.71 -5.16 1.24
N LEU A 149 11.24 -4.10 0.62
CA LEU A 149 11.70 -4.13 -0.78
C LEU A 149 12.69 -5.27 -1.02
N ASN A 150 13.61 -5.48 -0.08
CA ASN A 150 14.64 -6.50 -0.22
C ASN A 150 14.13 -7.93 -0.04
N ARG A 151 13.11 -8.14 0.81
CA ARG A 151 12.57 -9.47 1.12
C ARG A 151 11.35 -9.89 0.31
N GLU A 152 10.52 -8.94 -0.10
CA GLU A 152 9.30 -9.25 -0.85
C GLU A 152 9.64 -9.80 -2.24
N THR A 153 8.95 -10.88 -2.59
CA THR A 153 9.09 -11.57 -3.89
C THR A 153 7.75 -11.75 -4.60
N ASP A 154 6.64 -11.41 -3.94
CA ASP A 154 5.29 -11.53 -4.46
C ASP A 154 4.71 -10.15 -4.80
N TYR A 155 4.94 -9.71 -6.04
CA TYR A 155 4.36 -8.47 -6.57
C TYR A 155 3.21 -8.72 -7.54
N ARG A 156 2.37 -9.73 -7.26
CA ARG A 156 1.17 -9.97 -8.08
C ARG A 156 0.26 -8.74 -8.07
N GLY A 157 -0.15 -8.29 -9.26
CA GLY A 157 -1.06 -7.15 -9.42
C GLY A 157 -2.54 -7.51 -9.27
N TYR A 158 -2.97 -8.65 -9.83
CA TYR A 158 -4.34 -9.14 -9.79
C TYR A 158 -4.39 -10.64 -9.49
N LEU A 159 -5.30 -11.06 -8.62
CA LEU A 159 -5.56 -12.46 -8.33
C LEU A 159 -6.89 -12.89 -8.93
N PHE A 160 -6.83 -13.80 -9.91
CA PHE A 160 -8.00 -14.43 -10.51
C PHE A 160 -8.64 -15.48 -9.57
N SER A 161 -7.87 -16.02 -8.63
CA SER A 161 -8.37 -16.82 -7.50
C SER A 161 -8.61 -15.90 -6.30
N ASP A 162 -9.53 -16.26 -5.39
CA ASP A 162 -9.89 -15.47 -4.19
C ASP A 162 -10.60 -14.12 -4.46
N ASN A 163 -11.86 -14.20 -4.89
CA ASN A 163 -12.77 -13.06 -5.10
C ASN A 163 -12.31 -12.02 -6.15
N ASN A 164 -11.41 -12.38 -7.08
CA ASN A 164 -11.04 -11.51 -8.19
C ASN A 164 -10.46 -10.15 -7.72
N ALA A 165 -9.41 -10.22 -6.89
CA ALA A 165 -8.90 -9.08 -6.14
C ALA A 165 -7.71 -8.38 -6.80
N TRP A 166 -7.75 -7.04 -6.80
CA TRP A 166 -6.61 -6.19 -7.13
C TRP A 166 -5.71 -6.07 -5.90
N LEU A 167 -4.50 -6.63 -5.99
CA LEU A 167 -3.47 -6.48 -4.95
C LEU A 167 -2.61 -5.25 -5.22
N GLN A 168 -2.20 -5.05 -6.47
CA GLN A 168 -1.32 -3.97 -6.92
C GLN A 168 -0.15 -3.72 -5.95
N THR A 169 0.49 -4.82 -5.50
CA THR A 169 1.49 -4.77 -4.43
C THR A 169 2.60 -3.79 -4.74
N PHE A 170 3.08 -3.75 -6.00
CA PHE A 170 4.15 -2.83 -6.37
C PHE A 170 3.68 -1.38 -6.40
N THR A 171 2.44 -1.11 -6.84
CA THR A 171 1.84 0.24 -6.78
C THR A 171 1.77 0.74 -5.33
N HIS A 172 1.29 -0.07 -4.39
CA HIS A 172 1.24 0.33 -2.98
C HIS A 172 2.63 0.54 -2.38
N THR A 173 3.60 -0.28 -2.79
CA THR A 173 5.00 -0.12 -2.41
C THR A 173 5.55 1.22 -2.92
N ALA A 174 5.37 1.53 -4.20
CA ALA A 174 5.81 2.79 -4.80
C ALA A 174 5.10 4.01 -4.18
N ASN A 175 3.81 3.89 -3.85
CA ASN A 175 3.04 4.99 -3.24
C ASN A 175 3.48 5.30 -1.81
N VAL A 176 3.70 4.28 -0.96
CA VAL A 176 4.20 4.51 0.40
C VAL A 176 5.62 5.10 0.38
N ILE A 177 6.47 4.67 -0.57
CA ILE A 177 7.80 5.24 -0.78
C ILE A 177 7.69 6.70 -1.22
N THR A 178 6.87 7.01 -2.22
CA THR A 178 6.61 8.38 -2.68
C THR A 178 6.12 9.26 -1.53
N THR A 179 5.34 8.69 -0.61
CA THR A 179 4.82 9.40 0.56
C THR A 179 5.91 9.65 1.60
N ILE A 180 6.71 8.65 1.96
CA ILE A 180 7.75 8.82 3.00
C ILE A 180 8.90 9.73 2.52
N ILE A 181 9.27 9.71 1.24
CA ILE A 181 10.33 10.61 0.73
C ILE A 181 9.94 12.09 0.78
N ARG A 182 8.65 12.38 0.88
CA ARG A 182 8.13 13.74 1.08
C ARG A 182 8.30 14.23 2.51
N HIS A 183 8.39 13.30 3.45
CA HIS A 183 8.39 13.62 4.86
C HIS A 183 9.64 14.45 5.22
N PRO A 184 9.49 15.58 5.94
CA PRO A 184 10.59 16.50 6.20
C PRO A 184 11.64 15.94 7.16
N GLN A 185 11.28 14.96 8.00
CA GLN A 185 12.20 14.34 8.96
C GLN A 185 13.07 13.23 8.35
N VAL A 186 12.78 12.77 7.13
CA VAL A 186 13.59 11.74 6.47
C VAL A 186 14.83 12.39 5.86
N SER A 187 16.01 11.83 6.12
CA SER A 187 17.27 12.35 5.57
C SER A 187 17.32 12.22 4.04
N ILE A 188 18.06 13.10 3.36
CA ILE A 188 18.24 13.02 1.91
C ILE A 188 18.82 11.66 1.48
N ASP A 189 19.79 11.12 2.23
CA ASP A 189 20.42 9.84 1.94
C ASP A 189 19.41 8.69 2.02
N THR A 190 18.53 8.72 3.03
CA THR A 190 17.45 7.74 3.17
C THR A 190 16.44 7.85 2.03
N LYS A 191 16.11 9.07 1.58
CA LYS A 191 15.21 9.29 0.44
C LYS A 191 15.80 8.72 -0.86
N ILE A 192 17.08 8.99 -1.09
CA ILE A 192 17.84 8.43 -2.22
C ILE A 192 17.79 6.91 -2.16
N LEU A 193 18.19 6.33 -1.03
CA LEU A 193 18.25 4.88 -0.87
C LEU A 193 16.89 4.21 -1.12
N LEU A 194 15.81 4.72 -0.55
CA LEU A 194 14.45 4.19 -0.78
C LEU A 194 14.06 4.21 -2.26
N SER A 195 14.37 5.31 -2.97
CA SER A 195 14.06 5.42 -4.40
C SER A 195 14.93 4.52 -5.27
N GLU A 196 16.21 4.35 -4.93
CA GLU A 196 17.12 3.45 -5.64
C GLU A 196 16.75 1.98 -5.44
N GLU A 197 16.41 1.58 -4.22
CA GLU A 197 15.95 0.23 -3.91
C GLU A 197 14.64 -0.08 -4.65
N LEU A 198 13.72 0.88 -4.72
CA LEU A 198 12.48 0.76 -5.50
C LEU A 198 12.77 0.56 -6.99
N LEU A 199 13.63 1.41 -7.58
CA LEU A 199 13.98 1.33 -8.99
C LEU A 199 14.74 0.04 -9.31
N THR A 200 15.65 -0.38 -8.44
CA THR A 200 16.40 -1.63 -8.56
C THR A 200 15.46 -2.82 -8.53
N LYS A 201 14.50 -2.84 -7.60
CA LYS A 201 13.50 -3.89 -7.52
C LYS A 201 12.63 -3.93 -8.78
N TYR A 202 12.18 -2.78 -9.27
CA TYR A 202 11.42 -2.71 -10.53
C TYR A 202 12.22 -3.25 -11.72
N ALA A 203 13.50 -2.85 -11.83
CA ALA A 203 14.36 -3.22 -12.95
C ALA A 203 14.71 -4.71 -13.00
N THR A 204 14.80 -5.35 -11.84
CA THR A 204 15.28 -6.74 -11.70
C THR A 204 14.15 -7.77 -11.58
N TYR A 205 12.92 -7.35 -11.34
CA TYR A 205 11.81 -8.27 -11.09
C TYR A 205 11.49 -9.15 -12.32
N PRO A 206 11.45 -10.49 -12.16
CA PRO A 206 11.30 -11.45 -13.27
C PRO A 206 9.84 -11.63 -13.71
N SER A 207 9.01 -10.59 -13.68
CA SER A 207 7.60 -10.68 -14.08
C SER A 207 7.06 -9.32 -14.49
N HIS A 208 6.02 -9.33 -15.32
CA HIS A 208 5.44 -8.11 -15.85
C HIS A 208 4.78 -7.30 -14.74
N PHE A 209 5.17 -6.03 -14.62
CA PHE A 209 4.39 -5.04 -13.89
C PHE A 209 3.21 -4.57 -14.76
N LEU A 210 2.04 -4.44 -14.15
CA LEU A 210 0.79 -4.21 -14.85
C LEU A 210 -0.04 -3.12 -14.16
N PHE A 211 -0.98 -2.52 -14.89
CA PHE A 211 -2.02 -1.63 -14.33
C PHE A 211 -1.48 -0.42 -13.55
N GLY A 212 -0.49 0.29 -14.10
CA GLY A 212 -0.03 1.57 -13.57
C GLY A 212 1.09 1.47 -12.54
N GLU A 213 1.62 0.27 -12.30
CA GLU A 213 2.80 0.06 -11.45
C GLU A 213 4.03 0.83 -11.98
N GLU A 214 4.20 0.90 -13.30
CA GLU A 214 5.19 1.74 -13.96
C GLU A 214 5.00 3.23 -13.67
N ILE A 215 3.74 3.69 -13.59
CA ILE A 215 3.39 5.09 -13.34
C ILE A 215 3.69 5.44 -11.88
N ALA A 216 3.31 4.57 -10.93
CA ALA A 216 3.56 4.78 -9.51
C ALA A 216 5.07 4.84 -9.23
N THR A 217 5.84 3.93 -9.83
CA THR A 217 7.30 3.89 -9.70
C THR A 217 7.95 5.14 -10.31
N SER A 218 7.57 5.49 -11.54
CA SER A 218 8.04 6.70 -12.22
C SER A 218 7.78 7.96 -11.38
N LYS A 219 6.57 8.09 -10.80
CA LYS A 219 6.23 9.21 -9.92
C LYS A 219 7.16 9.33 -8.72
N ALA A 220 7.55 8.23 -8.09
CA ALA A 220 8.47 8.24 -6.96
C ALA A 220 9.83 8.85 -7.35
N ILE A 221 10.40 8.38 -8.47
CA ILE A 221 11.71 8.83 -8.96
C ILE A 221 11.68 10.28 -9.42
N THR A 222 10.66 10.65 -10.20
CA THR A 222 10.50 12.03 -10.70
C THR A 222 10.23 13.01 -9.56
N TYR A 223 9.53 12.58 -8.52
CA TYR A 223 9.36 13.39 -7.33
C TYR A 223 10.67 13.57 -6.53
N LEU A 224 11.50 12.54 -6.40
CA LEU A 224 12.83 12.66 -5.81
C LEU A 224 13.68 13.70 -6.56
N ILE A 225 13.70 13.62 -7.90
CA ILE A 225 14.41 14.58 -8.75
C ILE A 225 13.87 16.00 -8.53
N LYS A 226 12.55 16.18 -8.44
CA LYS A 226 11.94 17.48 -8.14
C LYS A 226 12.42 18.05 -6.80
N LEU A 227 12.51 17.22 -5.76
CA LEU A 227 13.01 17.65 -4.46
C LEU A 227 14.52 17.97 -4.49
N TYR A 228 15.28 17.23 -5.29
CA TYR A 228 16.74 17.27 -5.31
C TYR A 228 17.28 17.18 -6.74
N PRO A 229 17.26 18.28 -7.52
CA PRO A 229 17.61 18.26 -8.94
C PRO A 229 19.03 17.73 -9.25
N HIS A 230 19.97 17.87 -8.31
CA HIS A 230 21.33 17.34 -8.46
C HIS A 230 21.41 15.80 -8.59
N ILE A 231 20.34 15.08 -8.23
CA ILE A 231 20.26 13.62 -8.36
C ILE A 231 19.89 13.20 -9.79
N GLU A 232 19.37 14.12 -10.62
CA GLU A 232 18.88 13.80 -11.97
C GLU A 232 19.94 13.09 -12.83
N GLY A 233 21.20 13.54 -12.78
CA GLY A 233 22.30 12.90 -13.50
C GLY A 233 22.53 11.45 -13.07
N ARG A 234 22.51 11.18 -11.76
CA ARG A 234 22.65 9.82 -11.20
C ARG A 234 21.53 8.89 -11.66
N VAL A 235 20.28 9.39 -11.72
CA VAL A 235 19.15 8.61 -12.25
C VAL A 235 19.32 8.34 -13.74
N HIS A 236 19.74 9.33 -14.53
CA HIS A 236 20.02 9.14 -15.96
C HIS A 236 21.13 8.12 -16.20
N ASP A 237 22.21 8.15 -15.41
CA ASP A 237 23.30 7.18 -15.50
C ASP A 237 22.80 5.76 -15.20
N TYR A 238 21.98 5.60 -14.16
CA TYR A 238 21.36 4.30 -13.83
C TYR A 238 20.47 3.80 -14.98
N LEU A 239 19.58 4.63 -15.51
CA LEU A 239 18.68 4.24 -16.60
C LEU A 239 19.46 3.92 -17.88
N SER A 240 20.52 4.68 -18.18
CA SER A 240 21.38 4.42 -19.34
C SER A 240 22.16 3.11 -19.20
N ALA A 241 22.50 2.70 -17.98
CA ALA A 241 23.16 1.43 -17.69
C ALA A 241 22.17 0.24 -17.64
N TRP A 242 20.89 0.50 -17.40
CA TRP A 242 19.83 -0.52 -17.37
C TRP A 242 19.45 -0.93 -18.81
N VAL A 243 20.29 -1.72 -19.46
CA VAL A 243 20.01 -2.25 -20.79
C VAL A 243 19.39 -3.66 -20.67
N PRO A 244 18.09 -3.86 -20.94
CA PRO A 244 17.50 -5.18 -20.90
C PRO A 244 18.02 -6.05 -22.06
N THR A 245 18.14 -7.36 -21.83
CA THR A 245 18.44 -8.33 -22.89
C THR A 245 17.41 -8.24 -24.01
N ILE A 246 17.88 -8.25 -25.27
CA ILE A 246 17.03 -8.28 -26.47
C ILE A 246 16.93 -9.67 -27.10
N GLU A 247 17.77 -10.61 -26.64
CA GLU A 247 17.71 -12.03 -26.98
C GLU A 247 16.92 -12.78 -25.89
N PHE A 248 15.63 -12.98 -26.13
CA PHE A 248 14.76 -13.59 -25.13
C PHE A 248 14.97 -15.10 -25.05
N SER A 249 15.47 -15.57 -23.90
CA SER A 249 15.63 -17.01 -23.61
C SER A 249 14.63 -17.52 -22.59
N THR A 250 14.02 -16.61 -21.81
CA THR A 250 13.05 -16.89 -20.75
C THR A 250 11.89 -15.88 -20.76
N ASP A 251 10.76 -16.24 -20.15
CA ASP A 251 9.65 -15.30 -19.94
C ASP A 251 10.08 -14.09 -19.10
N ASP A 252 11.04 -14.28 -18.19
CA ASP A 252 11.62 -13.23 -17.37
C ASP A 252 12.37 -12.18 -18.21
N ASP A 253 13.07 -12.60 -19.27
CA ASP A 253 13.78 -11.68 -20.18
C ASP A 253 12.77 -10.80 -20.92
N VAL A 254 11.68 -11.41 -21.38
CA VAL A 254 10.56 -10.70 -22.02
C VAL A 254 9.95 -9.70 -21.03
N ALA A 255 9.68 -10.13 -19.79
CA ALA A 255 9.12 -9.29 -18.75
C ALA A 255 10.00 -8.08 -18.44
N ARG A 256 11.31 -8.30 -18.21
CA ARG A 256 12.27 -7.23 -17.92
C ARG A 256 12.38 -6.23 -19.07
N TYR A 257 12.42 -6.71 -20.32
CA TYR A 257 12.43 -5.83 -21.49
C TYR A 257 11.19 -4.94 -21.56
N TYR A 258 9.99 -5.49 -21.37
CA TYR A 258 8.77 -4.70 -21.40
C TYR A 258 8.60 -3.80 -20.17
N ASN A 259 9.06 -4.22 -18.99
CA ASN A 259 9.09 -3.38 -17.80
C ASN A 259 9.98 -2.15 -18.04
N HIS A 260 11.18 -2.33 -18.61
CA HIS A 260 12.05 -1.22 -19.00
C HIS A 260 11.33 -0.23 -19.93
N GLN A 261 10.79 -0.71 -21.04
CA GLN A 261 10.08 0.14 -22.01
C GLN A 261 8.89 0.89 -21.40
N ARG A 262 8.11 0.24 -20.52
CA ARG A 262 6.98 0.87 -19.82
C ARG A 262 7.45 1.93 -18.83
N PHE A 263 8.50 1.63 -18.07
CA PHE A 263 9.08 2.58 -17.13
C PHE A 263 9.62 3.81 -17.84
N GLU A 264 10.43 3.68 -18.89
CA GLU A 264 10.97 4.81 -19.65
C GLU A 264 9.86 5.73 -20.16
N ASN A 265 8.82 5.14 -20.77
CA ASN A 265 7.66 5.88 -21.23
C ASN A 265 6.96 6.62 -20.09
N ALA A 266 6.71 5.95 -18.97
CA ALA A 266 6.09 6.55 -17.79
C ALA A 266 6.98 7.65 -17.17
N PHE A 267 8.30 7.46 -17.17
CA PHE A 267 9.29 8.40 -16.64
C PHE A 267 9.29 9.70 -17.45
N VAL A 268 9.43 9.59 -18.78
CA VAL A 268 9.36 10.75 -19.69
C VAL A 268 8.05 11.52 -19.55
N LEU A 269 6.91 10.82 -19.43
CA LEU A 269 5.61 11.45 -19.24
C LEU A 269 5.52 12.19 -17.89
N SER A 270 6.02 11.57 -16.81
CA SER A 270 5.99 12.19 -15.48
C SER A 270 6.83 13.47 -15.40
N GLN A 271 7.99 13.50 -16.06
CA GLN A 271 8.86 14.68 -16.12
C GLN A 271 8.17 15.85 -16.85
N LYS A 272 7.46 15.57 -17.95
CA LYS A 272 6.66 16.59 -18.65
C LYS A 272 5.59 17.20 -17.75
N ILE A 273 4.90 16.39 -16.94
CA ILE A 273 3.86 16.85 -16.02
C ILE A 273 4.46 17.73 -14.91
N ILE A 274 5.62 17.36 -14.37
CA ILE A 274 6.30 18.15 -13.34
C ILE A 274 6.81 19.49 -13.89
N ASN A 275 7.35 19.50 -15.11
CA ASN A 275 7.87 20.73 -15.73
C ASN A 275 6.77 21.69 -16.23
N SER A 276 5.50 21.25 -16.22
CA SER A 276 4.35 22.06 -16.65
C SER A 276 3.59 22.72 -15.48
N ASN A 277 4.00 22.48 -14.23
CA ASN A 277 3.37 23.01 -13.00
C ASN A 277 4.40 23.68 -12.08
#